data_AF-A0A037ZC06-F1
#
_entry.id   AF-A0A037ZC06-F1
#
_cell.length_a   1.000
_cell.length_b   1.000
_cell.length_c   1.000
_cell.angle_alpha   90.00
_cell.angle_beta   90.00
_cell.angle_gamma   90.00
#
_symmetry.space_group_name_H-M   'P 1'
#
loop_
_entity.id
_entity.type
_entity.pdbx_description
1 polymer ?
#
loop_
_entity_poly.entity_id
_entity_poly.type
_entity_poly.pdbx_seq_one_letter_code
_entity_poly.pdbx_strand_id
1 'polypeptide(L)' 'MPEFESARTTAEAIGRITCINTGEEIGLLYHWDNGETQAALYDDGHPETSNCSDHPTETDIGANRS' A
#
# COMPACT_ATOMS: atom_id res chain seq x y z
N MET A 1 -28.44 -27.50 -10.79
CA MET A 1 -27.13 -26.86 -11.05
C MET A 1 -26.78 -26.12 -9.79
N PRO A 2 -25.70 -26.47 -9.06
CA PRO A 2 -25.32 -25.67 -7.92
C PRO A 2 -24.75 -24.35 -8.43
N GLU A 3 -25.07 -23.34 -7.65
CA GLU A 3 -25.00 -21.93 -7.96
C GLU A 3 -23.52 -21.54 -8.02
N PHE A 4 -23.08 -20.89 -9.11
CA PHE A 4 -21.82 -20.15 -9.09
C PHE A 4 -22.08 -18.92 -8.22
N GLU A 5 -22.24 -19.14 -6.91
CA GLU A 5 -22.08 -18.09 -5.92
C GLU A 5 -20.69 -17.54 -6.19
N SER A 6 -20.72 -16.36 -6.80
CA SER A 6 -19.59 -15.53 -7.14
C SER A 6 -18.55 -15.71 -6.05
N ALA A 7 -17.54 -16.55 -6.30
CA ALA A 7 -16.31 -16.52 -5.56
C ALA A 7 -15.89 -15.08 -5.74
N ARG A 8 -16.16 -14.26 -4.72
CA ARG A 8 -15.60 -12.93 -4.64
C ARG A 8 -14.15 -13.24 -4.42
N THR A 9 -13.42 -13.47 -5.51
CA THR A 9 -12.02 -13.85 -5.56
C THR A 9 -11.32 -12.69 -4.87
N THR A 10 -11.14 -12.81 -3.57
CA THR A 10 -10.64 -11.70 -2.76
C THR A 10 -9.15 -11.91 -2.77
N ALA A 11 -8.46 -11.16 -3.61
CA ALA A 11 -7.01 -11.21 -3.69
C ALA A 11 -6.43 -10.56 -2.43
N GLU A 12 -5.58 -11.28 -1.70
CA GLU A 12 -4.84 -10.72 -0.57
C GLU A 12 -3.46 -10.24 -1.05
N ALA A 13 -3.08 -9.02 -0.65
CA ALA A 13 -1.73 -8.52 -0.90
C ALA A 13 -0.74 -9.26 0.02
N ILE A 14 0.12 -10.07 -0.57
CA ILE A 14 1.10 -10.92 0.15
C ILE A 14 2.52 -10.38 0.10
N GLY A 15 2.80 -9.37 -0.74
CA GLY A 15 4.15 -8.83 -0.87
C GLY A 15 4.21 -7.51 -1.63
N ARG A 16 5.36 -6.84 -1.49
CA ARG A 16 5.73 -5.63 -2.22
C ARG A 16 6.70 -6.00 -3.34
N ILE A 17 6.58 -5.31 -4.47
CA ILE A 17 7.48 -5.44 -5.62
C ILE A 17 8.41 -4.23 -5.62
N THR A 18 9.71 -4.47 -5.53
CA THR A 18 10.73 -3.42 -5.48
C THR A 18 11.65 -3.52 -6.69
N CYS A 19 11.92 -2.39 -7.35
CA CYS A 19 12.93 -2.30 -8.39
C CYS A 19 14.32 -2.48 -7.78
N ILE A 20 15.09 -3.45 -8.27
CA ILE A 20 16.44 -3.74 -7.75
C ILE A 20 17.39 -2.56 -7.96
N ASN A 21 17.24 -1.83 -9.07
CA ASN A 21 18.17 -0.77 -9.46
C ASN A 21 17.95 0.53 -8.68
N THR A 22 16.69 0.86 -8.37
CA THR A 22 16.34 2.12 -7.67
C THR A 22 16.00 1.92 -6.20
N GLY A 23 15.66 0.69 -5.79
CA GLY A 23 15.15 0.39 -4.46
C GLY A 23 13.71 0.86 -4.22
N GLU A 24 13.04 1.38 -5.25
CA GLU A 24 11.68 1.91 -5.14
C GLU A 24 10.63 0.80 -5.26
N GLU A 25 9.58 0.90 -4.45
CA GLU A 25 8.40 0.04 -4.57
C GLU A 25 7.60 0.44 -5.81
N ILE A 26 7.37 -0.53 -6.70
CA ILE A 26 6.68 -0.33 -7.99
C ILE A 26 5.38 -1.11 -8.08
N GLY A 27 4.97 -1.82 -7.03
CA GLY A 27 3.73 -2.56 -7.03
C GLY A 27 3.57 -3.54 -5.88
N LEU A 28 2.52 -4.34 -5.99
CA LEU A 28 2.12 -5.35 -5.00
C LEU A 28 1.95 -6.72 -5.65
N LEU A 29 2.21 -7.76 -4.86
CA LEU A 29 1.97 -9.15 -5.22
C LEU A 29 0.72 -9.64 -4.49
N TYR A 30 -0.21 -10.18 -5.25
CA TYR A 30 -1.47 -10.70 -4.75
C TYR A 30 -1.54 -12.22 -4.88
N HIS A 31 -2.11 -12.87 -3.87
CA HIS A 31 -2.47 -14.28 -3.91
C HIS A 31 -3.99 -14.42 -3.90
N TRP A 32 -4.49 -15.25 -4.81
CA TRP A 32 -5.91 -15.54 -4.95
C TRP A 32 -6.25 -16.84 -4.22
N ASP A 33 -7.51 -16.98 -3.80
CA ASP A 33 -8.03 -18.18 -3.13
C ASP A 33 -7.95 -19.45 -3.99
N ASN A 34 -7.92 -19.30 -5.31
CA ASN A 34 -7.72 -20.36 -6.29
C ASN A 34 -6.24 -20.81 -6.41
N GLY A 35 -5.32 -20.21 -5.65
CA GLY A 35 -3.89 -20.50 -5.68
C GLY A 35 -3.11 -19.76 -6.78
N GLU A 36 -3.77 -18.93 -7.58
CA GLU A 36 -3.10 -18.08 -8.55
C GLU A 36 -2.40 -16.90 -7.86
N THR A 37 -1.42 -16.33 -8.57
CA THR A 37 -0.69 -15.14 -8.11
C THR A 37 -0.72 -14.09 -9.20
N GLN A 38 -0.93 -12.82 -8.83
CA GLN A 38 -0.92 -11.68 -9.73
C GLN A 38 -0.01 -10.57 -9.22
N ALA A 39 0.79 -9.99 -10.11
CA ALA A 39 1.52 -8.76 -9.84
C ALA A 39 0.74 -7.56 -10.38
N ALA A 40 0.48 -6.57 -9.54
CA ALA A 40 -0.07 -5.28 -9.95
C ALA A 40 1.01 -4.22 -9.79
N LEU A 41 1.35 -3.56 -10.90
CA LEU A 41 2.29 -2.45 -10.89
C LEU A 41 1.53 -1.14 -10.69
N TYR A 42 2.12 -0.22 -9.94
CA TYR A 42 1.63 1.15 -9.88
C TYR A 42 1.76 1.77 -11.27
N ASP A 43 0.75 2.52 -11.70
CA ASP A 43 0.85 3.33 -12.91
C ASP A 43 1.88 4.44 -12.64
N ASP A 44 2.63 4.88 -13.66
CA ASP A 44 3.68 5.92 -13.55
C ASP A 44 3.13 7.29 -13.08
N GLY A 45 1.84 7.39 -12.84
CA GLY A 45 1.20 8.47 -12.11
C GLY A 45 1.54 8.42 -10.63
N HIS A 46 2.81 8.74 -10.32
CA HIS A 46 3.39 9.01 -9.00
C HIS A 46 2.82 8.16 -7.84
N PRO A 47 3.61 7.31 -7.18
CA PRO A 47 3.25 6.89 -5.84
C PRO A 47 3.21 8.18 -5.02
N GLU A 48 2.01 8.69 -4.73
CA GLU A 48 1.82 9.47 -3.52
C GLU A 48 2.23 8.51 -2.42
N THR A 49 3.51 8.59 -2.08
CA THR A 49 3.94 8.41 -0.71
C THR A 49 3.03 9.36 0.05
N SER A 50 1.88 8.85 0.50
CA SER A 50 1.23 9.36 1.69
C SER A 50 2.27 9.10 2.77
N ASN A 51 3.23 10.02 2.83
CA ASN A 51 3.98 10.29 4.02
C ASN A 51 2.87 10.56 5.03
N CYS A 52 2.56 9.57 5.85
CA CYS A 52 1.90 9.83 7.11
C CYS A 52 2.74 10.90 7.78
N SER A 53 2.32 12.15 7.61
CA SER A 53 2.82 13.29 8.34
C SER A 53 2.31 13.13 9.76
N ASP A 54 2.86 12.16 10.48
CA ASP A 54 2.82 12.11 11.94
C ASP A 54 3.84 13.13 12.47
N HIS A 55 3.53 14.40 12.22
CA HIS A 55 4.12 15.51 12.95
C HIS A 55 2.98 16.41 13.42
N PRO A 56 2.36 16.15 14.59
CA PRO A 56 1.81 17.25 15.36
C PRO A 56 2.99 18.12 15.80
N THR A 57 3.15 19.25 15.12
CA THR A 57 4.03 20.37 15.47
C THR A 57 4.03 20.59 16.98
N GLU A 58 5.20 20.45 17.61
CA GLU A 58 5.45 20.96 18.96
C GLU A 58 4.96 22.41 19.03
N THR A 59 3.92 22.65 19.83
CA THR A 59 3.49 24.00 20.14
C THR A 59 4.52 24.61 21.07
N ASP A 60 5.34 25.51 20.52
CA ASP A 60 6.22 26.42 21.24
C ASP A 60 5.39 27.21 22.27
N ILE A 61 5.41 26.75 23.53
CA ILE A 61 4.84 27.51 24.64
C ILE A 61 5.83 28.62 24.96
N GLY A 62 5.59 29.75 24.30
CA GLY A 62 6.27 31.01 24.50
C GLY A 62 6.39 31.37 25.98
N ALA A 63 7.61 31.78 26.32
CA ALA A 63 8.03 32.29 27.61
C ALA A 63 7.12 33.42 28.10
N ASN A 64 6.34 33.17 29.15
CA ASN A 64 5.76 34.21 29.98
C ASN A 64 6.43 34.14 31.35
N ARG A 65 7.44 34.99 31.53
CA ARG A 65 8.04 35.29 32.83
C ARG A 65 6.97 36.01 33.69
N SER A 66 6.76 35.53 34.92
CA SER A 66 6.18 36.30 36.02
C SER A 66 7.18 36.34 37.16
#